data_AF-A0ABD4RDP7-F1
#
_entry.id   AF-A0ABD4RDP7-F1
#
_cell.length_a   1.000
_cell.length_b   1.000
_cell.length_c   1.000
_cell.angle_alpha   90.00
_cell.angle_beta   90.00
_cell.angle_gamma   90.00
#
_symmetry.space_group_name_H-M   'P 1'
#
loop_
_entity.id
_entity.type
_entity.pdbx_description
1 polymer ?
#
loop_
_entity_poly.entity_id
_entity_poly.type
_entity_poly.pdbx_seq_one_letter_code
_entity_poly.pdbx_strand_id
1 'polypeptide(L)'
;MFTDNRGYCEKCKKIRSYTLKEHKIVKELNIGRIEVIELSAHCLTCGELIYSEKVREKNSKEVEQAIMNLQEELEILHMLREVKTSDIIKESSDKEILEEIKSILRDKK
;
A
#
# COMPACT_ATOMS: atom_id res chain seq x y z
N MET A 1 -5.29 -23.79 -21.00
CA MET A 1 -4.08 -23.08 -21.45
C MET A 1 -2.93 -23.52 -20.56
N PHE A 2 -1.96 -24.27 -21.09
CA PHE A 2 -0.77 -24.66 -20.32
C PHE A 2 0.07 -23.41 -20.12
N THR A 3 -0.04 -22.77 -18.95
CA THR A 3 0.87 -21.72 -18.55
C THR A 3 2.26 -22.33 -18.55
N ASP A 4 3.14 -21.80 -19.40
CA ASP A 4 4.51 -22.27 -19.56
C ASP A 4 5.32 -21.90 -18.31
N ASN A 5 4.99 -22.55 -17.19
CA ASN A 5 5.55 -22.37 -15.87
C ASN A 5 6.81 -23.23 -15.77
N ARG A 6 7.77 -22.96 -16.65
CA ARG A 6 9.07 -23.62 -16.67
C ARG A 6 10.15 -22.59 -16.37
N GLY A 7 11.10 -22.96 -15.54
CA GLY A 7 12.26 -22.13 -15.20
C GLY A 7 13.49 -22.99 -14.95
N TYR A 8 14.67 -22.38 -15.05
CA TYR A 8 15.91 -23.09 -14.74
C TYR A 8 16.02 -23.30 -13.24
N CYS A 9 16.23 -24.55 -12.84
CA CYS A 9 16.45 -24.90 -11.44
C CYS A 9 17.94 -25.17 -11.21
N GLU A 10 18.58 -24.32 -10.41
CA GLU A 10 20.02 -24.42 -10.07
C GLU A 10 20.39 -25.78 -9.47
N LYS A 11 19.53 -26.35 -8.62
CA LYS A 11 19.77 -27.66 -8.01
C LYS A 11 19.59 -28.82 -8.99
N CYS A 12 18.61 -28.73 -9.90
CA CYS A 12 18.39 -29.78 -10.91
C CYS A 12 19.29 -29.62 -12.15
N LYS A 13 19.96 -28.48 -12.29
CA LYS A 13 20.77 -28.05 -13.44
C LYS A 13 20.06 -28.16 -14.80
N LYS A 14 18.74 -27.95 -14.83
CA LYS A 14 17.93 -27.97 -16.06
C LYS A 14 16.62 -27.24 -15.90
N ILE A 15 15.97 -26.97 -17.03
CA ILE A 15 14.64 -26.37 -17.08
C ILE A 15 13.63 -27.37 -16.51
N ARG A 16 12.86 -26.92 -15.51
CA ARG A 16 11.84 -27.69 -14.80
C ARG A 16 10.56 -26.89 -14.69
N SER A 17 9.44 -27.59 -14.60
CA SER A 17 8.19 -26.97 -14.20
C SER A 17 8.26 -26.49 -12.75
N TYR A 18 7.58 -25.40 -12.44
CA TYR A 18 7.48 -24.86 -11.09
C TYR A 18 6.04 -24.73 -10.62
N THR A 19 5.86 -24.75 -9.31
CA THR A 19 4.62 -24.35 -8.63
C THR A 19 4.79 -22.95 -8.06
N LEU A 20 3.68 -22.26 -7.86
CA LEU A 20 3.67 -20.96 -7.20
C LEU A 20 3.26 -21.15 -5.74
N LYS A 21 3.90 -20.39 -4.86
CA LYS A 21 3.47 -20.22 -3.48
C LYS A 21 3.22 -18.75 -3.23
N GLU A 22 2.14 -18.47 -2.51
CA GLU A 22 1.79 -17.13 -2.07
C GLU A 22 2.36 -16.89 -0.68
N HIS A 23 2.88 -15.69 -0.46
CA HIS A 23 3.33 -15.23 0.84
C HIS A 23 2.89 -13.79 1.04
N LYS A 24 2.26 -13.51 2.18
CA LYS A 24 1.90 -12.16 2.58
C LYS A 24 3.15 -11.44 3.07
N ILE A 25 3.36 -10.24 2.57
CA ILE A 25 4.44 -9.38 3.03
C ILE A 25 3.90 -7.99 3.32
N VAL A 26 4.59 -7.34 4.25
CA VAL A 26 4.35 -5.96 4.60
C VAL A 26 5.52 -5.16 4.06
N LYS A 27 5.23 -4.09 3.31
CA LYS A 27 6.25 -3.12 2.90
C LYS A 27 5.96 -1.78 3.57
N GLU A 28 7.00 -1.24 4.21
CA GLU A 28 7.00 0.12 4.74
C GLU A 28 7.51 1.06 3.66
N LEU A 29 6.68 2.05 3.30
CA LEU A 29 6.96 3.08 2.33
C LEU A 29 6.99 4.44 3.02
N ASN A 30 7.59 5.43 2.39
CA ASN A 30 7.61 6.80 2.91
C ASN A 30 6.20 7.42 3.05
N ILE A 31 5.23 6.91 2.31
CA ILE A 31 3.83 7.36 2.31
C ILE A 31 2.92 6.55 3.23
N GLY A 32 3.41 5.45 3.81
CA GLY A 32 2.61 4.56 4.66
C GLY A 32 3.00 3.10 4.53
N ARG A 33 2.15 2.22 5.07
CA ARG A 33 2.37 0.77 5.08
C ARG A 33 1.40 0.10 4.12
N ILE A 34 1.92 -0.80 3.27
CA ILE A 34 1.10 -1.64 2.39
C ILE A 34 1.28 -3.12 2.73
N GLU A 35 0.23 -3.90 2.54
CA GLU A 35 0.26 -5.35 2.62
C GLU A 35 -0.02 -5.92 1.23
N VAL A 36 0.86 -6.79 0.75
CA VAL A 36 0.73 -7.40 -0.58
C VAL A 36 0.93 -8.90 -0.52
N ILE A 37 0.32 -9.61 -1.46
CA ILE A 37 0.53 -11.04 -1.67
C ILE A 37 1.60 -11.18 -2.75
N GLU A 38 2.79 -11.63 -2.39
CA GLU A 38 3.82 -11.95 -3.35
C GLU A 38 3.77 -13.44 -3.72
N LEU A 39 4.20 -13.73 -4.94
CA LEU A 39 4.35 -15.08 -5.46
C LEU A 39 5.83 -15.48 -5.49
N SER A 40 6.11 -16.73 -5.17
CA SER A 40 7.42 -17.37 -5.32
C SER A 40 7.30 -18.64 -6.15
N ALA A 41 8.19 -18.81 -7.12
CA ALA A 41 8.24 -20.02 -7.95
C ALA A 41 9.15 -21.06 -7.31
N HIS A 42 8.65 -22.28 -7.16
CA HIS A 42 9.39 -23.41 -6.60
C HIS A 42 9.44 -24.58 -7.57
N CYS A 43 10.62 -25.18 -7.73
CA CYS A 43 10.82 -26.35 -8.56
C CYS A 43 9.88 -27.48 -8.14
N LEU A 44 9.06 -27.98 -9.07
CA LEU A 44 8.12 -29.07 -8.79
C LEU A 44 8.85 -30.37 -8.39
N THR A 45 10.12 -30.54 -8.81
CA THR A 45 10.89 -31.76 -8.52
C THR A 45 11.65 -31.70 -7.19
N CYS A 46 12.29 -30.58 -6.86
CA CYS A 46 13.19 -30.51 -5.70
C CYS A 46 12.80 -29.44 -4.66
N GLY A 47 11.74 -28.68 -4.92
CA GLY A 47 11.22 -27.66 -4.00
C GLY A 47 12.01 -26.35 -3.96
N GLU A 48 13.19 -26.28 -4.58
CA GLU A 48 14.03 -25.08 -4.54
C GLU A 48 13.39 -23.88 -5.23
N LEU A 49 13.72 -22.70 -4.74
CA LEU A 49 13.31 -21.44 -5.35
C LEU A 49 13.86 -21.34 -6.77
N ILE A 50 13.01 -20.94 -7.71
CA ILE A 50 13.34 -20.68 -9.10
C ILE A 50 13.07 -19.21 -9.38
N TYR A 51 14.03 -18.53 -10.00
CA TYR A 51 13.76 -17.21 -10.54
C TYR A 51 12.85 -17.32 -11.77
N SER A 52 11.76 -16.55 -11.78
CA SER A 52 10.86 -16.43 -12.92
C SER A 52 10.52 -14.96 -13.14
N GLU A 53 10.91 -14.44 -14.30
CA GLU A 53 10.63 -13.04 -14.68
C GLU A 53 9.13 -12.76 -14.68
N LYS A 54 8.31 -13.70 -15.15
CA LYS A 54 6.85 -13.60 -15.11
C LYS A 54 6.31 -13.46 -13.67
N VAL A 55 6.95 -14.12 -12.70
CA VAL A 55 6.55 -14.01 -11.29
C VAL A 55 6.96 -12.66 -10.73
N ARG A 56 8.17 -12.21 -11.06
CA ARG A 56 8.67 -10.88 -10.69
C ARG A 56 7.74 -9.79 -11.23
N GLU A 57 7.37 -9.83 -12.50
CA GLU A 57 6.45 -8.86 -13.12
C GLU A 57 5.09 -8.82 -12.43
N LYS A 58 4.53 -9.99 -12.08
CA LYS A 58 3.26 -10.06 -11.33
C LYS A 58 3.38 -9.41 -9.95
N ASN A 59 4.44 -9.72 -9.21
CA ASN A 59 4.68 -9.13 -7.90
C ASN A 59 4.88 -7.61 -7.99
N SER A 60 5.57 -7.12 -9.02
CA SER A 60 5.72 -5.68 -9.26
C SER A 60 4.37 -4.99 -9.47
N LYS A 61 3.49 -5.57 -10.31
CA LYS A 61 2.14 -5.04 -10.53
C LYS A 61 1.30 -5.01 -9.27
N GLU A 62 1.38 -6.05 -8.45
CA GLU A 62 0.66 -6.11 -7.17
C GLU A 62 1.11 -4.97 -6.24
N VAL A 63 2.42 -4.74 -6.16
CA VAL A 63 3.00 -3.65 -5.35
C VAL A 63 2.58 -2.29 -5.89
N GLU A 64 2.66 -2.08 -7.22
CA GLU A 64 2.24 -0.83 -7.86
C GLU A 64 0.77 -0.53 -7.59
N GLN A 65 -0.11 -1.52 -7.70
CA GLN A 65 -1.53 -1.35 -7.40
C GLN A 65 -1.77 -1.00 -5.93
N ALA A 66 -1.07 -1.66 -5.00
CA ALA A 66 -1.19 -1.34 -3.58
C ALA A 66 -0.71 0.08 -3.25
N ILE A 67 0.32 0.56 -3.94
CA ILE A 67 0.79 1.96 -3.82
C ILE A 67 -0.27 2.93 -4.32
N MET A 68 -0.87 2.66 -5.49
CA MET A 68 -1.93 3.51 -6.05
C MET A 68 -3.13 3.61 -5.10
N ASN A 69 -3.59 2.47 -4.57
CA ASN A 69 -4.70 2.45 -3.62
C ASN A 69 -4.39 3.29 -2.36
N LEU A 70 -3.16 3.18 -1.83
CA LEU A 70 -2.75 3.99 -0.68
C LEU A 70 -2.72 5.49 -1.00
N GLN A 71 -2.30 5.87 -2.21
CA GLN A 71 -2.32 7.27 -2.64
C GLN A 71 -3.76 7.81 -2.72
N GLU A 72 -4.68 7.05 -3.32
CA GLU A 72 -6.10 7.41 -3.38
C GLU A 72 -6.70 7.57 -1.97
N GLU A 73 -6.41 6.66 -1.04
CA GLU A 73 -6.86 6.76 0.35
C GLU A 73 -6.34 8.04 1.03
N LEU A 74 -5.06 8.39 0.82
CA LEU A 74 -4.47 9.60 1.36
C LEU A 74 -5.07 10.87 0.77
N GLU A 75 -5.38 10.88 -0.53
CA GLU A 75 -6.06 12.01 -1.18
C GLU A 75 -7.47 12.20 -0.62
N ILE A 76 -8.24 11.12 -0.43
CA ILE A 76 -9.56 11.19 0.21
C ILE A 76 -9.45 11.75 1.63
N LEU A 77 -8.49 11.28 2.42
CA LEU A 77 -8.24 11.81 3.77
C LEU A 77 -7.85 13.29 3.75
N HIS A 78 -7.09 13.73 2.76
CA HIS A 78 -6.73 15.13 2.58
C HIS A 78 -7.97 15.99 2.29
N MET A 79 -8.80 15.58 1.33
CA MET A 79 -10.05 16.27 0.99
C MET A 79 -10.99 16.36 2.21
N LEU A 80 -11.16 15.28 2.96
CA LEU A 80 -11.98 15.29 4.18
C LEU A 80 -11.43 16.25 5.26
N ARG A 81 -10.10 16.36 5.37
CA ARG A 81 -9.46 17.31 6.27
C ARG A 81 -9.72 18.74 5.81
N GLU A 82 -9.54 19.04 4.52
CA GLU A 82 -9.81 20.36 3.95
C GLU A 82 -11.28 20.77 4.14
N VAL A 83 -12.24 19.86 3.90
CA VAL A 83 -13.67 20.12 4.11
C VAL A 83 -13.96 20.49 5.57
N LYS A 84 -13.49 19.67 6.53
CA LYS A 84 -13.63 19.99 7.97
C LYS A 84 -13.01 21.33 8.34
N THR A 85 -11.86 21.66 7.76
CA THR A 85 -11.22 22.96 8.02
C THR A 85 -12.05 24.10 7.42
N SER A 86 -12.65 23.89 6.25
CA SER A 86 -13.49 24.88 5.57
C SER A 86 -14.84 25.10 6.26
N ASP A 87 -15.43 24.06 6.86
CA ASP A 87 -16.69 24.17 7.60
C ASP A 87 -16.48 24.82 8.97
N ILE A 88 -15.37 24.52 9.67
CA ILE A 88 -14.98 25.21 10.91
C ILE A 88 -14.73 26.71 10.65
N ILE A 89 -14.19 27.08 9.49
CA ILE A 89 -13.95 28.48 9.13
C ILE A 89 -15.22 29.17 8.60
N LYS A 90 -16.22 28.41 8.12
CA LYS A 90 -17.48 28.97 7.58
C LYS A 90 -18.56 29.23 8.64
N GLU A 91 -18.54 28.55 9.78
CA GLU A 91 -19.59 28.67 10.81
C GLU A 91 -19.27 29.63 11.96
N SER A 92 -18.24 30.46 11.85
CA SER A 92 -18.00 31.50 12.85
C SER A 92 -17.45 32.74 12.19
N SER A 93 -18.17 33.85 12.31
CA SER A 93 -17.58 35.14 11.94
C SER A 93 -16.35 35.35 12.82
N ASP A 94 -15.24 35.87 12.27
CA ASP A 94 -14.02 36.16 13.04
C ASP A 94 -14.30 36.96 14.33
N LYS A 95 -15.41 37.71 14.37
CA LYS A 95 -15.91 38.43 15.54
C LYS A 95 -16.41 37.52 16.67
N GLU A 96 -17.10 36.43 16.37
CA GLU A 96 -17.61 35.48 17.38
C GLU A 96 -16.45 34.71 18.00
N ILE A 97 -15.50 34.23 17.19
CA ILE A 97 -14.27 33.58 17.67
C ILE A 97 -13.49 34.54 18.59
N LEU A 98 -13.35 35.80 18.18
CA LEU A 98 -12.66 36.82 18.98
C LEU A 98 -13.37 37.13 20.31
N GLU A 99 -14.71 37.16 20.33
CA GLU A 99 -15.47 37.36 21.57
C GLU A 99 -15.37 36.15 22.51
N GLU A 100 -15.37 34.93 21.96
CA GLU A 100 -15.24 33.70 22.74
C GLU A 100 -13.84 33.59 23.37
N ILE A 101 -12.78 33.91 22.61
CA ILE A 101 -11.40 33.98 23.13
C ILE A 101 -11.29 35.05 24.23
N LYS A 102 -11.90 36.23 24.05
CA LYS A 102 -11.92 37.29 25.07
C LYS A 102 -12.69 36.89 26.33
N SER A 103 -13.74 36.08 26.21
CA SER A 103 -14.52 35.57 27.34
C SER A 103 -13.67 34.62 28.20
N ILE A 104 -13.03 33.64 27.56
CA ILE A 104 -12.15 32.66 28.23
C ILE A 104 -10.96 33.34 28.94
N LEU A 105 -10.42 34.41 28.36
CA LEU A 105 -9.32 35.17 28.94
C LEU A 105 -9.75 36.08 30.11
N ARG A 106 -11.03 36.46 30.20
CA ARG A 106 -11.56 37.27 31.32
C ARG A 106 -11.83 36.43 32.56
N ASP A 107 -12.26 35.18 32.40
CA ASP A 107 -12.55 34.27 33.53
C ASP A 107 -11.28 33.68 34.19
N LYS A 108 -10.09 33.95 33.64
CA LYS A 108 -8.80 33.61 34.24
C LYS A 108 -8.21 34.70 35.16
N LYS A 109 -9.02 35.66 35.62
CA LYS A 109 -8.62 36.70 36.59
C LYS A 109 -9.48 36.72 37.83
#